data_AF-D6BE10-F1
#
_entry.id   AF-D6BE10-F1
#
_cell.length_a   1.000
_cell.length_b   1.000
_cell.length_c   1.000
_cell.angle_alpha   90.00
_cell.angle_beta   90.00
_cell.angle_gamma   90.00
#
_symmetry.space_group_name_H-M   'P 1'
#
loop_
_entity.id
_entity.type
_entity.pdbx_description
1 polymer ?
#
loop_
_entity_poly.entity_id
_entity_poly.type
_entity_poly.pdbx_seq_one_letter_code
_entity_poly.pdbx_strand_id
1 'polypeptide(L)'
;MYGLDRAGIYTEVETEILYVKERLEKLFPNSYSESLSKETTNYEINKKNINKIKLEKKHFSTIIRIDFSYPRFFEENNIVPLTDELKKIIVEENLTHLINQIIDYKISSDDLYYDFLEFTIQENVKNFYKYHNIIAMFYKGLTRKYKDLDKVQYYNFSKSDNQFYTTGFIFQPFQGWKIRLYSKGHENNKNNLQKVKGAILRLEHRLTKKLL
;
A
#
# COMPACT_ATOMS: atom_id res chain seq x y z
N MET A 1 16.60 6.92 5.52
CA MET A 1 16.06 7.62 4.34
C MET A 1 14.56 7.35 4.27
N TYR A 2 13.74 8.37 4.09
CA TYR A 2 12.30 8.21 3.88
C TYR A 2 12.05 7.81 2.42
N GLY A 3 11.15 6.87 2.17
CA GLY A 3 10.78 6.47 0.81
C GLY A 3 9.33 6.04 0.69
N LEU A 4 8.80 6.10 -0.53
CA LEU A 4 7.45 5.72 -0.91
C LEU A 4 7.36 4.21 -1.14
N ASP A 5 6.33 3.58 -0.58
CA ASP A 5 6.09 2.13 -0.74
C ASP A 5 4.84 1.88 -1.58
N ARG A 6 3.67 2.23 -1.06
CA ARG A 6 2.37 1.97 -1.68
C ARG A 6 1.53 3.23 -1.68
N ALA A 7 0.69 3.40 -2.69
CA ALA A 7 -0.27 4.49 -2.74
C ALA A 7 -1.57 4.04 -3.39
N GLY A 8 -2.63 4.79 -3.11
CA GLY A 8 -3.88 4.70 -3.82
C GLY A 8 -4.17 6.07 -4.41
N ILE A 9 -4.45 6.12 -5.70
CA ILE A 9 -4.92 7.32 -6.39
C ILE A 9 -6.35 7.11 -6.88
N TYR A 10 -7.04 8.20 -7.17
CA TYR A 10 -8.29 8.18 -7.88
C TYR A 10 -8.44 9.36 -8.82
N THR A 11 -9.34 9.17 -9.78
CA THR A 11 -9.83 10.22 -10.67
C THR A 11 -11.29 9.95 -11.01
N GLU A 12 -12.06 11.00 -11.26
CA GLU A 12 -13.43 10.90 -11.72
C GLU A 12 -13.46 11.18 -13.22
N VAL A 13 -14.00 10.23 -14.00
CA VAL A 13 -14.04 10.31 -15.46
C VAL A 13 -15.48 10.37 -15.95
N GLU A 14 -15.76 11.24 -16.91
CA GLU A 14 -17.02 11.33 -17.67
C GLU A 14 -17.16 10.17 -18.67
N THR A 15 -17.17 8.95 -18.16
CA THR A 15 -17.26 7.73 -18.97
C THR A 15 -18.07 6.69 -18.21
N GLU A 16 -18.94 5.97 -18.91
CA GLU A 16 -19.77 4.94 -18.29
C GLU A 16 -18.94 3.76 -17.79
N ILE A 17 -19.31 3.24 -16.61
CA ILE A 17 -18.55 2.16 -15.96
C ILE A 17 -18.42 0.91 -16.83
N LEU A 18 -19.44 0.56 -17.62
CA LEU A 18 -19.41 -0.63 -18.49
C LEU A 18 -18.33 -0.50 -19.57
N TYR A 19 -18.17 0.69 -20.13
CA TYR A 19 -17.14 0.97 -21.13
C TYR A 19 -15.74 0.84 -20.52
N VAL A 20 -15.53 1.44 -19.34
CA VAL A 20 -14.25 1.36 -18.63
C VAL A 20 -13.92 -0.10 -18.28
N LYS A 21 -14.90 -0.89 -17.85
CA LYS A 21 -14.75 -2.33 -17.56
C LYS A 21 -14.27 -3.11 -18.79
N GLU A 22 -14.93 -2.95 -19.93
CA GLU A 22 -14.57 -3.66 -21.16
C GLU A 22 -13.12 -3.35 -21.58
N ARG A 23 -12.72 -2.08 -21.51
CA ARG A 23 -11.34 -1.65 -21.81
C ARG A 23 -10.33 -2.22 -20.82
N LEU A 24 -10.69 -2.22 -19.53
CA LEU A 24 -9.83 -2.76 -18.48
C LEU A 24 -9.63 -4.28 -18.63
N GLU A 25 -10.68 -5.02 -18.96
CA GLU A 25 -10.62 -6.46 -19.20
C GLU A 25 -9.79 -6.80 -20.44
N LYS A 26 -9.79 -5.96 -21.48
CA LYS A 26 -8.87 -6.10 -22.62
C LYS A 26 -7.41 -5.86 -22.22
N LEU A 27 -7.13 -4.88 -21.36
CA LEU A 27 -5.77 -4.61 -20.88
C LEU A 27 -5.27 -5.65 -19.87
N PHE A 28 -6.17 -6.19 -19.06
CA PHE A 28 -5.88 -7.15 -17.99
C PHE A 28 -6.79 -8.38 -18.07
N PRO A 29 -6.63 -9.23 -19.12
CA PRO A 29 -7.55 -10.32 -19.41
C PRO A 29 -7.60 -11.44 -18.35
N ASN A 30 -6.57 -11.53 -17.50
CA ASN A 30 -6.48 -12.54 -16.44
C ASN A 30 -6.70 -11.94 -15.04
N SER A 31 -7.19 -10.70 -14.95
CA SER A 31 -7.48 -10.10 -13.65
C SER A 31 -8.74 -10.71 -13.02
N TYR A 32 -8.69 -10.96 -11.71
CA TYR A 32 -9.87 -11.46 -11.00
C TYR A 32 -10.79 -10.28 -10.67
N SER A 33 -12.00 -10.30 -11.21
CA SER A 33 -13.02 -9.30 -10.91
C SER A 33 -13.98 -9.78 -9.83
N GLU A 34 -14.08 -9.04 -8.73
CA GLU A 34 -15.14 -9.23 -7.73
C GLU A 34 -16.11 -8.06 -7.80
N SER A 35 -17.33 -8.33 -8.26
CA SER A 35 -18.41 -7.34 -8.21
C SER A 35 -19.01 -7.32 -6.82
N LEU A 36 -18.66 -6.28 -6.04
CA LEU A 36 -19.22 -6.07 -4.70
C LEU A 36 -20.68 -5.59 -4.75
N SER A 37 -21.07 -4.90 -5.84
CA SER A 37 -22.44 -4.45 -6.10
C SER A 37 -22.62 -4.11 -7.59
N LYS A 38 -23.84 -3.75 -8.01
CA LYS A 38 -24.08 -3.20 -9.37
C LYS A 38 -23.30 -1.91 -9.65
N GLU A 39 -22.87 -1.21 -8.60
CA GLU A 39 -22.23 0.09 -8.66
C GLU A 39 -20.73 0.05 -8.39
N THR A 40 -20.18 -1.10 -7.98
CA THR A 40 -18.77 -1.20 -7.63
C THR A 40 -18.16 -2.52 -8.09
N THR A 41 -17.02 -2.42 -8.78
CA THR A 41 -16.27 -3.59 -9.23
C THR A 41 -14.80 -3.45 -8.86
N ASN A 42 -14.24 -4.50 -8.28
CA ASN A 42 -12.83 -4.60 -7.95
C ASN A 42 -12.13 -5.53 -8.92
N TYR A 43 -10.95 -5.14 -9.39
CA TYR A 43 -10.05 -5.95 -10.19
C TYR A 43 -8.75 -6.15 -9.42
N GLU A 44 -8.45 -7.38 -9.02
CA GLU A 44 -7.15 -7.75 -8.47
C GLU A 44 -6.18 -7.99 -9.64
N ILE A 45 -5.28 -7.03 -9.86
CA ILE A 45 -4.37 -7.01 -11.01
C ILE A 45 -3.08 -7.75 -10.66
N ASN A 46 -2.48 -7.41 -9.51
CA ASN A 46 -1.22 -7.94 -8.98
C ASN A 46 -0.08 -8.09 -10.00
N LYS A 47 -0.07 -7.24 -11.04
CA LYS A 47 0.87 -7.28 -12.16
C LYS A 47 1.64 -5.97 -12.25
N LYS A 48 2.96 -6.06 -12.42
CA LYS A 48 3.90 -4.93 -12.29
C LYS A 48 3.70 -4.22 -10.93
N ASN A 49 3.52 -2.90 -10.94
CA ASN A 49 3.25 -2.09 -9.76
C ASN A 49 1.78 -2.03 -9.35
N ILE A 50 0.84 -2.40 -10.23
CA ILE A 50 -0.59 -2.26 -9.94
C ILE A 50 -1.05 -3.45 -9.10
N ASN A 51 -1.50 -3.17 -7.89
CA ASN A 51 -2.06 -4.17 -7.00
C ASN A 51 -3.53 -4.41 -7.36
N LYS A 52 -4.33 -3.34 -7.36
CA LYS A 52 -5.79 -3.40 -7.53
C LYS A 52 -6.31 -2.17 -8.25
N ILE A 53 -7.35 -2.35 -9.07
CA ILE A 53 -8.14 -1.26 -9.64
C ILE A 53 -9.58 -1.42 -9.15
N LYS A 54 -10.18 -0.34 -8.67
CA LYS A 54 -11.59 -0.31 -8.24
C LYS A 54 -12.34 0.72 -9.07
N LEU A 55 -13.47 0.31 -9.62
CA LEU A 55 -14.40 1.16 -10.35
C LEU A 55 -15.64 1.39 -9.50
N GLU A 56 -16.05 2.65 -9.36
CA GLU A 56 -17.27 3.05 -8.67
C GLU A 56 -18.15 3.87 -9.63
N LYS A 57 -19.39 3.42 -9.83
CA LYS A 57 -20.36 4.11 -10.68
C LYS A 57 -20.84 5.36 -9.95
N LYS A 58 -20.82 6.48 -10.66
CA LYS A 58 -21.60 7.68 -10.35
C LYS A 58 -22.64 7.94 -11.44
N HIS A 59 -23.52 8.91 -11.24
CA HIS A 59 -24.70 9.09 -12.08
C HIS A 59 -24.37 9.23 -13.57
N PHE A 60 -23.38 10.06 -13.91
CA PHE A 60 -22.90 10.30 -15.29
C PHE A 60 -21.38 10.14 -15.44
N SER A 61 -20.73 9.56 -14.44
CA SER A 61 -19.29 9.43 -14.36
C SER A 61 -18.89 8.11 -13.70
N THR A 62 -17.62 7.76 -13.80
CA THR A 62 -17.03 6.63 -13.11
C THR A 62 -15.84 7.12 -12.31
N ILE A 63 -15.73 6.73 -11.04
CA ILE A 63 -14.51 6.93 -10.28
C ILE A 63 -13.62 5.71 -10.47
N ILE A 64 -12.41 5.95 -10.98
CA ILE A 64 -11.37 4.96 -11.12
C ILE A 64 -10.41 5.14 -9.93
N ARG A 65 -10.23 4.10 -9.13
CA ARG A 65 -9.22 4.05 -8.05
C ARG A 65 -8.15 3.04 -8.39
N ILE A 66 -6.89 3.42 -8.27
CA ILE A 66 -5.76 2.55 -8.54
C ILE A 66 -4.90 2.45 -7.29
N ASP A 67 -4.77 1.24 -6.78
CA ASP A 67 -3.85 0.88 -5.71
C ASP A 67 -2.58 0.28 -6.32
N PHE A 68 -1.43 0.89 -6.03
CA PHE A 68 -0.15 0.52 -6.63
C PHE A 68 1.00 0.63 -5.64
N SER A 69 2.11 -0.02 -5.98
CA SER A 69 3.36 0.03 -5.20
C SER A 69 4.46 0.71 -6.02
N TYR A 70 4.99 1.82 -5.52
CA TYR A 70 6.04 2.60 -6.19
C TYR A 70 7.26 1.76 -6.60
N PRO A 71 7.86 0.94 -5.70
CA PRO A 71 9.06 0.18 -6.06
C PRO A 71 8.81 -0.88 -7.14
N ARG A 72 7.62 -1.49 -7.14
CA ARG A 72 7.26 -2.60 -8.03
C ARG A 72 7.16 -2.21 -9.51
N PHE A 73 7.32 -0.92 -9.82
CA PHE A 73 7.40 -0.46 -11.20
C PHE A 73 8.78 -0.74 -11.80
N PHE A 74 9.83 -0.60 -10.98
CA PHE A 74 11.22 -0.78 -11.37
C PHE A 74 11.79 -2.15 -10.94
N GLU A 75 11.20 -2.73 -9.90
CA GLU A 75 11.68 -3.97 -9.27
C GLU A 75 10.55 -5.01 -9.20
N GLU A 76 10.88 -6.29 -9.01
CA GLU A 76 9.86 -7.34 -8.87
C GLU A 76 9.10 -7.29 -7.53
N ASN A 77 9.67 -6.63 -6.53
CA ASN A 77 9.19 -6.62 -5.15
C ASN A 77 9.18 -5.20 -4.56
N ASN A 78 8.67 -5.05 -3.33
CA ASN A 78 8.65 -3.77 -2.60
C ASN A 78 9.52 -3.76 -1.33
N ILE A 79 10.62 -4.53 -1.36
CA ILE A 79 11.54 -4.65 -0.21
C ILE A 79 12.28 -3.34 0.05
N VAL A 80 12.62 -2.59 -1.00
CA VAL A 80 13.27 -1.28 -0.90
C VAL A 80 12.28 -0.21 -1.33
N PRO A 81 11.99 0.81 -0.51
CA PRO A 81 11.07 1.87 -0.88
C PRO A 81 11.70 2.76 -1.96
N LEU A 82 10.86 3.39 -2.76
CA LEU A 82 11.29 4.34 -3.77
C LEU A 82 11.66 5.65 -3.10
N THR A 83 12.84 6.18 -3.41
CA THR A 83 13.36 7.40 -2.77
C THR A 83 13.78 8.48 -3.76
N ASP A 84 13.66 8.18 -5.06
CA ASP A 84 14.05 9.03 -6.17
C ASP A 84 12.82 9.73 -6.74
N GLU A 85 12.86 11.06 -6.80
CA GLU A 85 11.75 11.89 -7.24
C GLU A 85 11.49 11.78 -8.75
N LEU A 86 12.53 11.64 -9.57
CA LEU A 86 12.35 11.45 -11.02
C LEU A 86 11.66 10.12 -11.30
N LYS A 87 12.06 9.06 -10.59
CA LYS A 87 11.39 7.76 -10.67
C LYS A 87 9.94 7.82 -10.21
N LYS A 88 9.63 8.64 -9.21
CA LYS A 88 8.23 8.86 -8.78
C LYS A 88 7.41 9.49 -9.91
N ILE A 89 7.91 10.54 -10.56
CA ILE A 89 7.24 11.18 -11.70
C ILE A 89 6.96 10.16 -12.81
N ILE A 90 7.94 9.31 -13.16
CA ILE A 90 7.76 8.24 -14.18
C ILE A 90 6.59 7.31 -13.82
N VAL A 91 6.45 6.96 -12.54
CA VAL A 91 5.33 6.10 -12.09
C VAL A 91 4.00 6.84 -12.21
N GLU A 92 3.94 8.10 -11.80
CA GLU A 92 2.72 8.93 -11.89
C GLU A 92 2.29 9.13 -13.36
N GLU A 93 3.22 9.43 -14.26
CA GLU A 93 2.97 9.53 -15.71
C GLU A 93 2.47 8.20 -16.29
N ASN A 94 3.02 7.07 -15.84
CA ASN A 94 2.55 5.75 -16.27
C ASN A 94 1.10 5.48 -15.84
N LEU A 95 0.71 5.91 -14.64
CA LEU A 95 -0.66 5.80 -14.14
C LEU A 95 -1.62 6.66 -14.96
N THR A 96 -1.24 7.91 -15.28
CA THR A 96 -2.00 8.78 -16.18
C THR A 96 -2.15 8.13 -17.57
N HIS A 97 -1.07 7.57 -18.11
CA HIS A 97 -1.12 6.86 -19.40
C HIS A 97 -2.07 5.66 -19.36
N LEU A 98 -2.03 4.86 -18.29
CA LEU A 98 -2.92 3.73 -18.10
C LEU A 98 -4.39 4.16 -18.09
N ILE A 99 -4.72 5.25 -17.39
CA ILE A 99 -6.09 5.77 -17.36
C ILE A 99 -6.50 6.25 -18.75
N ASN A 100 -5.65 6.99 -19.45
CA ASN A 100 -5.89 7.45 -20.81
C ASN A 100 -6.07 6.31 -21.85
N GLN A 101 -5.66 5.08 -21.53
CA GLN A 101 -5.93 3.90 -22.38
C GLN A 101 -7.33 3.31 -22.20
N ILE A 102 -8.02 3.62 -21.09
CA ILE A 102 -9.34 3.07 -20.73
C ILE A 102 -10.49 4.08 -20.81
N ILE A 103 -10.19 5.31 -21.28
CA ILE A 103 -11.16 6.37 -21.56
C ILE A 103 -10.87 6.98 -22.95
N ASP A 104 -11.82 7.75 -23.51
CA ASP A 104 -11.73 8.29 -24.88
C ASP A 104 -11.18 9.73 -24.97
N TYR A 105 -10.74 10.31 -23.85
CA TYR A 105 -10.13 11.63 -23.78
C TYR A 105 -8.88 11.60 -22.92
N LYS A 106 -8.12 12.69 -22.93
CA LYS A 106 -6.87 12.78 -22.16
C LYS A 106 -7.09 13.51 -20.84
N ILE A 107 -6.68 12.88 -19.76
CA ILE A 107 -6.39 13.52 -18.48
C ILE A 107 -4.88 13.71 -18.31
N SER A 108 -4.52 14.59 -17.39
CA SER A 108 -3.15 14.88 -16.97
C SER A 108 -2.84 14.24 -15.60
N SER A 109 -1.61 14.38 -15.13
CA SER A 109 -1.24 14.01 -13.75
C SER A 109 -1.97 14.84 -12.70
N ASP A 110 -2.35 16.08 -13.03
CA ASP A 110 -3.02 17.00 -12.11
C ASP A 110 -4.46 16.58 -11.80
N ASP A 111 -5.03 15.70 -12.63
CA ASP A 111 -6.35 15.10 -12.46
C ASP A 111 -6.33 13.84 -11.56
N LEU A 112 -5.15 13.48 -11.03
CA LEU A 112 -4.94 12.34 -10.15
C LEU A 112 -4.85 12.79 -8.69
N TYR A 113 -5.74 12.27 -7.85
CA TYR A 113 -5.81 12.61 -6.44
C TYR A 113 -5.42 11.41 -5.59
N TYR A 114 -4.66 11.61 -4.53
CA TYR A 114 -4.34 10.53 -3.60
C TYR A 114 -5.55 10.15 -2.74
N ASP A 115 -5.97 8.89 -2.78
CA ASP A 115 -6.84 8.29 -1.76
C ASP A 115 -6.03 7.94 -0.49
N PHE A 116 -4.80 7.46 -0.67
CA PHE A 116 -3.83 7.27 0.41
C PHE A 116 -2.38 7.25 -0.10
N LEU A 117 -1.44 7.54 0.80
CA LEU A 117 0.00 7.50 0.56
C LEU A 117 0.69 6.74 1.72
N GLU A 118 1.51 5.75 1.40
CA GLU A 118 2.35 5.01 2.35
C GLU A 118 3.83 5.39 2.14
N PHE A 119 4.39 6.07 3.14
CA PHE A 119 5.81 6.35 3.21
C PHE A 119 6.43 5.59 4.38
N THR A 120 7.71 5.26 4.22
CA THR A 120 8.38 4.31 5.10
C THR A 120 9.80 4.76 5.39
N ILE A 121 10.27 4.40 6.58
CA ILE A 121 11.70 4.35 6.89
C ILE A 121 12.03 2.89 7.14
N GLN A 122 13.19 2.46 6.66
CA GLN A 122 13.69 1.12 6.98
C GLN A 122 15.16 1.12 7.33
N GLU A 123 15.54 0.17 8.18
CA GLU A 123 16.90 -0.06 8.63
C GLU A 123 17.25 -1.54 8.54
N ASN A 124 18.43 -1.84 8.01
CA ASN A 124 18.94 -3.21 7.95
C ASN A 124 19.49 -3.60 9.33
N VAL A 125 18.88 -4.61 9.95
CA VAL A 125 19.27 -5.09 11.28
C VAL A 125 19.70 -6.55 11.24
N LYS A 126 20.77 -6.88 11.98
CA LYS A 126 21.30 -8.25 12.02
C LYS A 126 20.31 -9.24 12.62
N ASN A 127 19.67 -8.86 13.73
CA ASN A 127 18.66 -9.69 14.39
C ASN A 127 17.51 -8.81 14.89
N PHE A 128 16.39 -8.86 14.18
CA PHE A 128 15.19 -8.08 14.51
C PHE A 128 14.61 -8.42 15.88
N TYR A 129 14.69 -9.68 16.32
CA TYR A 129 14.11 -10.08 17.61
C TYR A 129 14.80 -9.40 18.79
N LYS A 130 16.08 -9.03 18.68
CA LYS A 130 16.78 -8.27 19.73
C LYS A 130 16.17 -6.89 20.02
N TYR A 131 15.32 -6.36 19.13
CA TYR A 131 14.68 -5.06 19.29
C TYR A 131 13.32 -5.14 19.99
N HIS A 132 12.86 -6.32 20.43
CA HIS A 132 11.53 -6.51 21.01
C HIS A 132 11.23 -5.55 22.18
N ASN A 133 12.21 -5.26 23.04
CA ASN A 133 12.05 -4.34 24.17
C ASN A 133 11.83 -2.89 23.72
N ILE A 134 12.59 -2.44 22.71
CA ILE A 134 12.45 -1.10 22.14
C ILE A 134 11.09 -0.97 21.46
N ILE A 135 10.70 -1.97 20.66
CA ILE A 135 9.40 -2.02 19.98
C ILE A 135 8.25 -1.97 21.00
N ALA A 136 8.32 -2.76 22.07
CA ALA A 136 7.33 -2.75 23.14
C ALA A 136 7.27 -1.39 23.87
N MET A 137 8.43 -0.72 24.06
CA MET A 137 8.48 0.60 24.67
C MET A 137 7.78 1.65 23.80
N PHE A 138 8.06 1.68 22.49
CA PHE A 138 7.36 2.55 21.53
C PHE A 138 5.85 2.30 21.54
N TYR A 139 5.45 1.03 21.53
CA TYR A 139 4.04 0.66 21.59
C TYR A 139 3.34 1.18 22.85
N LYS A 140 3.97 0.99 24.02
CA LYS A 140 3.44 1.48 25.29
C LYS A 140 3.36 3.01 25.31
N GLY A 141 4.36 3.71 24.77
CA GLY A 141 4.37 5.17 24.64
C GLY A 141 3.21 5.69 23.82
N LEU A 142 2.96 5.11 22.64
CA LEU A 142 1.83 5.45 21.78
C LEU A 142 0.49 5.19 22.48
N THR A 143 0.35 4.05 23.14
CA THR A 143 -0.87 3.67 23.87
C THR A 143 -1.21 4.64 25.01
N ARG A 144 -0.20 5.22 25.68
CA ARG A 144 -0.41 6.20 26.74
C ARG A 144 -0.88 7.55 26.20
N LYS A 145 -0.43 7.91 24.99
CA LYS A 145 -0.70 9.23 24.39
C LYS A 145 -2.11 9.32 23.79
N TYR A 146 -2.58 8.25 23.14
CA TYR A 146 -3.85 8.25 22.42
C TYR A 146 -4.86 7.34 23.14
N LYS A 147 -6.06 7.86 23.47
CA LYS A 147 -7.06 7.14 24.26
C LYS A 147 -7.96 6.22 23.42
N ASP A 148 -8.41 6.68 22.26
CA ASP A 148 -9.32 5.95 21.36
C ASP A 148 -8.55 5.36 20.17
N LEU A 149 -7.81 4.29 20.45
CA LEU A 149 -6.90 3.65 19.49
C LEU A 149 -7.46 2.35 18.94
N ASP A 150 -7.47 2.22 17.61
CA ASP A 150 -7.41 0.91 16.98
C ASP A 150 -5.94 0.47 16.89
N LYS A 151 -5.63 -0.70 17.45
CA LYS A 151 -4.26 -1.19 17.62
C LYS A 151 -4.18 -2.71 17.60
N VAL A 152 -3.13 -3.21 16.96
CA VAL A 152 -2.80 -4.63 16.90
C VAL A 152 -1.33 -4.80 17.25
N GLN A 153 -1.00 -5.81 18.07
CA GLN A 153 0.39 -6.20 18.33
C GLN A 153 0.70 -7.54 17.67
N TYR A 154 1.93 -7.67 17.21
CA TYR A 154 2.48 -8.95 16.77
C TYR A 154 3.37 -9.51 17.86
N TYR A 155 3.30 -10.82 18.05
CA TYR A 155 4.07 -11.51 19.07
C TYR A 155 4.76 -12.75 18.51
N ASN A 156 5.93 -13.07 19.07
CA ASN A 156 6.56 -14.37 18.93
C ASN A 156 6.77 -15.00 20.30
N PHE A 157 6.59 -16.32 20.39
CA PHE A 157 6.86 -17.08 21.59
C PHE A 157 8.32 -17.55 21.64
N SER A 158 9.01 -17.32 22.75
CA SER A 158 10.31 -17.90 23.02
C SER A 158 10.16 -19.10 23.93
N LYS A 159 10.62 -20.26 23.45
CA LYS A 159 10.61 -21.51 24.24
C LYS A 159 11.63 -21.46 25.38
N SER A 160 12.78 -20.82 25.18
CA SER A 160 13.83 -20.73 26.22
C SER A 160 13.37 -19.91 27.41
N ASP A 161 12.62 -18.83 27.15
CA ASP A 161 12.22 -17.87 28.18
C ASP A 161 10.75 -18.06 28.59
N ASN A 162 10.07 -19.04 27.97
CA ASN A 162 8.65 -19.37 28.16
C ASN A 162 7.72 -18.14 28.14
N GLN A 163 7.96 -17.18 27.23
CA GLN A 163 7.18 -15.94 27.16
C GLN A 163 7.01 -15.40 25.73
N PHE A 164 5.99 -14.55 25.56
CA PHE A 164 5.73 -13.83 24.31
C PHE A 164 6.47 -12.49 24.28
N TYR A 165 7.06 -12.18 23.12
CA TYR A 165 7.73 -10.91 22.85
C TYR A 165 7.05 -10.16 21.73
N THR A 166 6.86 -8.84 21.90
CA THR A 166 6.31 -7.97 20.85
C THR A 166 7.30 -7.84 19.70
N THR A 167 6.90 -8.23 18.50
CA THR A 167 7.70 -8.23 17.27
C THR A 167 7.20 -7.23 16.24
N GLY A 168 6.30 -6.34 16.64
CA GLY A 168 5.78 -5.29 15.80
C GLY A 168 4.38 -4.89 16.22
N PHE A 169 3.82 -3.93 15.52
CA PHE A 169 2.49 -3.44 15.79
C PHE A 169 1.88 -2.71 14.60
N ILE A 170 0.56 -2.55 14.67
CA ILE A 170 -0.22 -1.57 13.93
C ILE A 170 -0.84 -0.63 14.95
N PHE A 171 -0.78 0.68 14.67
CA PHE A 171 -1.55 1.70 15.38
C PHE A 171 -2.31 2.58 14.42
N GLN A 172 -3.52 2.94 14.78
CA GLN A 172 -4.28 3.98 14.14
C GLN A 172 -4.62 5.04 15.19
N PRO A 173 -3.75 6.07 15.38
CA PRO A 173 -3.94 7.11 16.39
C PRO A 173 -5.21 7.94 16.20
N PHE A 174 -5.62 8.14 14.95
CA PHE A 174 -6.89 8.77 14.58
C PHE A 174 -7.25 8.39 13.15
N GLN A 175 -8.46 8.76 12.73
CA GLN A 175 -8.96 8.41 11.41
C GLN A 175 -8.07 9.00 10.31
N GLY A 176 -7.62 8.15 9.39
CA GLY A 176 -6.80 8.54 8.25
C GLY A 176 -5.30 8.40 8.44
N TRP A 177 -4.81 8.12 9.65
CA TRP A 177 -3.38 7.81 9.88
C TRP A 177 -3.19 6.42 10.47
N LYS A 178 -2.42 5.57 9.80
CA LYS A 178 -2.05 4.24 10.28
C LYS A 178 -0.53 4.08 10.29
N ILE A 179 0.01 3.69 11.43
CA ILE A 179 1.42 3.42 11.67
C ILE A 179 1.63 1.91 11.75
N ARG A 180 2.68 1.38 11.14
CA ARG A 180 3.07 -0.03 11.25
C ARG A 180 4.55 -0.15 11.53
N LEU A 181 4.92 -0.98 12.47
CA LEU A 181 6.30 -1.37 12.71
C LEU A 181 6.41 -2.87 12.66
N TYR A 182 7.28 -3.41 11.80
CA TYR A 182 7.46 -4.85 11.64
C TYR A 182 8.79 -5.17 10.94
N SER A 183 9.09 -6.47 10.78
CA SER A 183 10.21 -6.93 9.94
C SER A 183 9.75 -7.18 8.51
N LYS A 184 10.14 -6.31 7.58
CA LYS A 184 9.80 -6.44 6.14
C LYS A 184 10.43 -7.68 5.52
N GLY A 185 11.66 -8.01 5.88
CA GLY A 185 12.33 -9.23 5.42
C GLY A 185 11.58 -10.49 5.84
N HIS A 186 11.14 -10.58 7.11
CA HIS A 186 10.37 -11.73 7.57
C HIS A 186 8.98 -11.79 6.94
N GLU A 187 8.31 -10.64 6.75
CA GLU A 187 7.02 -10.55 6.07
C GLU A 187 7.11 -11.07 4.63
N ASN A 188 8.05 -10.54 3.84
CA ASN A 188 8.30 -10.99 2.47
C ASN A 188 8.59 -12.50 2.41
N ASN A 189 9.42 -13.00 3.32
CA ASN A 189 9.84 -14.39 3.33
C ASN A 189 8.71 -15.38 3.68
N LYS A 190 7.56 -14.94 4.19
CA LYS A 190 6.42 -15.86 4.46
C LYS A 190 5.82 -16.40 3.16
N ASN A 191 5.68 -15.54 2.15
CA ASN A 191 4.87 -15.86 0.96
C ASN A 191 5.69 -15.97 -0.33
N ASN A 192 7.00 -15.65 -0.30
CA ASN A 192 7.84 -15.64 -1.50
C ASN A 192 8.88 -16.76 -1.50
N LEU A 193 9.15 -17.33 -2.68
CA LEU A 193 10.20 -18.35 -2.88
C LEU A 193 11.60 -17.75 -2.74
N GLN A 194 11.81 -16.58 -3.34
CA GLN A 194 13.05 -15.83 -3.19
C GLN A 194 13.09 -15.18 -1.80
N LYS A 195 14.01 -15.66 -0.97
CA LYS A 195 14.17 -15.19 0.40
C LYS A 195 15.16 -14.03 0.47
N VAL A 196 14.80 -13.01 1.24
CA VAL A 196 15.70 -11.91 1.62
C VAL A 196 16.55 -12.36 2.79
N LYS A 197 17.87 -12.16 2.69
CA LYS A 197 18.81 -12.39 3.80
C LYS A 197 18.81 -11.19 4.75
N GLY A 198 18.91 -11.47 6.05
CA GLY A 198 18.89 -10.44 7.09
C GLY A 198 17.48 -10.01 7.45
N ALA A 199 17.37 -9.11 8.43
CA ALA A 199 16.09 -8.56 8.83
C ALA A 199 16.05 -7.06 8.55
N ILE A 200 14.89 -6.59 8.10
CA ILE A 200 14.67 -5.20 7.71
C ILE A 200 13.61 -4.65 8.66
N LEU A 201 14.03 -3.84 9.62
CA LEU A 201 13.10 -3.13 10.50
C LEU A 201 12.45 -2.04 9.66
N ARG A 202 11.12 -2.10 9.48
CA ARG A 202 10.37 -1.11 8.70
C ARG A 202 9.35 -0.41 9.59
N LEU A 203 9.33 0.91 9.51
CA LEU A 203 8.31 1.79 10.07
C LEU A 203 7.55 2.43 8.90
N GLU A 204 6.26 2.13 8.78
CA GLU A 204 5.38 2.65 7.73
C GLU A 204 4.36 3.61 8.31
N HIS A 205 4.12 4.69 7.59
CA HIS A 205 3.05 5.63 7.83
C HIS A 205 2.16 5.65 6.59
N ARG A 206 0.91 5.23 6.76
CA ARG A 206 -0.15 5.40 5.77
C ARG A 206 -1.00 6.59 6.17
N LEU A 207 -1.05 7.58 5.30
CA LEU A 207 -1.97 8.71 5.39
C LEU A 207 -3.04 8.56 4.32
N THR A 208 -4.30 8.82 4.67
CA THR A 208 -5.40 8.86 3.68
C THR A 208 -5.71 10.30 3.31
N LYS A 209 -6.52 10.50 2.26
CA LYS A 209 -7.05 11.80 1.81
C LYS A 209 -7.76 12.67 2.85
N LYS A 210 -7.98 12.15 4.06
CA LYS A 210 -8.50 12.96 5.19
C LYS A 210 -7.41 13.84 5.79
N LEU A 211 -6.14 13.53 5.54
CA LEU A 211 -4.96 14.17 6.11
C LEU A 211 -3.95 14.64 5.07
N LEU A 212 -4.09 14.16 3.82
CA LEU A 212 -3.37 14.67 2.65
C LEU A 212 -4.14 15.87 2.11
#